data_AF-A0A3D5D8D6-F1
#
_entry.id   AF-A0A3D5D8D6-F1
#
_cell.length_a   1.000
_cell.length_b   1.000
_cell.length_c   1.000
_cell.angle_alpha   90.00
_cell.angle_beta   90.00
_cell.angle_gamma   90.00
#
_symmetry.space_group_name_H-M   'P 1'
#
loop_
_entity.id
_entity.type
_entity.pdbx_description
1 polymer ?
#
loop_
_entity_poly.entity_id
_entity_poly.type
_entity_poly.pdbx_seq_one_letter_code
_entity_poly.pdbx_strand_id
1 'polypeptide(L)'
;FSGFEVQMENVRHFFPKKNYGPADWRRMIYMTKVRQEQESVFGAFDCPDLSQGVPKRSRSTTPLQALNLLNSAFVMQQADLFAKRLEKEVGPTPAKQAARAFELCFNRTATADETKDAAAFIKAEGLKQFARAMLNANEFVFVP
;
A
#
# COMPACT_ATOMS: atom_id res chain seq x y z
N PHE A 1 -12.81 8.80 -8.68
CA PHE A 1 -11.67 9.67 -8.30
C PHE A 1 -10.57 9.46 -9.33
N SER A 2 -9.65 10.41 -9.51
CA SER A 2 -8.56 10.27 -10.49
C SER A 2 -7.26 9.91 -9.78
N GLY A 3 -6.56 8.88 -10.28
CA GLY A 3 -5.17 8.60 -9.93
C GLY A 3 -4.17 9.48 -10.70
N PHE A 4 -4.68 10.37 -11.55
CA PHE A 4 -3.89 11.25 -12.41
C PHE A 4 -4.22 12.72 -12.15
N GLU A 5 -3.19 13.55 -12.18
CA GLU A 5 -3.29 14.99 -12.39
C GLU A 5 -3.39 15.25 -13.90
N VAL A 6 -4.42 15.96 -14.34
CA VAL A 6 -4.70 16.19 -15.76
C VAL A 6 -4.32 17.61 -16.12
N GLN A 7 -3.33 17.75 -17.00
CA GLN A 7 -3.01 19.04 -17.62
C GLN A 7 -3.78 19.16 -18.94
N MET A 8 -4.62 20.18 -19.02
CA MET A 8 -5.46 20.46 -20.18
C MET A 8 -4.76 21.49 -21.08
N GLU A 9 -4.23 21.03 -22.20
CA GLU A 9 -3.71 21.89 -23.28
C GLU A 9 -4.46 21.57 -24.58
N ASN A 10 -3.75 21.51 -25.72
CA ASN A 10 -4.29 21.05 -27.00
C ASN A 10 -4.65 19.55 -26.96
N VAL A 11 -3.98 18.79 -26.08
CA VAL A 11 -4.25 17.39 -25.74
C VAL A 11 -4.24 17.26 -24.20
N ARG A 12 -4.87 16.20 -23.67
CA ARG A 12 -4.83 15.89 -22.24
C ARG A 12 -3.55 15.14 -21.90
N HIS A 13 -2.75 15.70 -21.01
CA HIS A 13 -1.59 15.03 -20.43
C HIS A 13 -1.94 14.51 -19.03
N PHE A 14 -1.66 13.23 -18.79
CA PHE A 14 -1.96 12.55 -17.53
C PHE A 14 -0.65 12.32 -16.77
N PHE A 15 -0.54 12.93 -15.59
CA PHE A 15 0.60 12.74 -14.70
C PHE A 15 0.19 11.90 -13.49
N PRO A 16 1.04 10.99 -12.99
CA PRO A 16 0.78 10.29 -11.75
C PRO A 16 0.53 11.25 -10.59
N LYS A 17 -0.58 11.03 -9.86
CA LYS A 17 -0.87 11.80 -8.66
C LYS A 17 0.13 11.43 -7.56
N LYS A 18 0.72 12.43 -6.90
CA LYS A 18 1.73 12.19 -5.85
C LYS A 18 1.16 12.05 -4.45
N ASN A 19 0.03 12.71 -4.17
CA ASN A 19 -0.59 12.76 -2.85
C ASN A 19 -2.06 12.34 -2.94
N TYR A 20 -2.49 11.47 -2.04
CA TYR A 20 -3.89 11.03 -1.96
C TYR A 20 -4.53 11.61 -0.69
N GLY A 21 -5.84 11.85 -0.70
CA GLY A 21 -6.56 12.37 0.46
C GLY A 21 -7.92 11.71 0.68
N PRO A 22 -8.67 12.14 1.71
CA PRO A 22 -10.01 11.60 2.00
C PRO A 22 -10.96 11.56 0.79
N ALA A 23 -10.84 12.52 -0.13
CA ALA A 23 -11.64 12.54 -1.37
C ALA A 23 -11.31 11.38 -2.34
N ASP A 24 -10.08 10.86 -2.28
CA ASP A 24 -9.56 9.79 -3.12
C ASP A 24 -9.73 8.40 -2.52
N TRP A 25 -10.04 8.29 -1.22
CA TRP A 25 -10.17 7.03 -0.50
C TRP A 25 -11.44 6.27 -0.92
N ARG A 26 -11.38 5.67 -2.11
CA ARG A 26 -12.45 4.86 -2.70
C ARG A 26 -11.84 3.62 -3.32
N ARG A 27 -12.64 2.57 -3.44
CA ARG A 27 -12.21 1.33 -4.11
C ARG A 27 -11.77 1.64 -5.54
N MET A 28 -10.65 1.06 -5.99
CA MET A 28 -10.07 1.30 -7.32
C MET A 28 -11.02 0.98 -8.48
N ILE A 29 -12.06 0.17 -8.27
CA ILE A 29 -13.12 -0.08 -9.25
C ILE A 29 -13.87 1.21 -9.67
N TYR A 30 -13.80 2.26 -8.86
CA TYR A 30 -14.39 3.58 -9.14
C TYR A 30 -13.36 4.64 -9.57
N MET A 31 -12.12 4.21 -9.83
CA MET A 31 -11.08 5.12 -10.31
C MET A 31 -11.29 5.43 -11.79
N THR A 32 -11.08 6.69 -12.16
CA THR A 32 -11.01 7.08 -13.57
C THR A 32 -9.83 6.38 -14.21
N LYS A 33 -10.07 5.71 -15.33
CA LYS A 33 -9.06 4.95 -16.06
C LYS A 33 -8.83 5.57 -17.42
N VAL A 34 -7.56 5.65 -17.79
CA VAL A 34 -7.11 6.16 -19.09
C VAL A 34 -6.66 4.94 -19.91
N ARG A 35 -7.12 4.83 -21.16
CA ARG A 35 -6.74 3.71 -22.04
C ARG A 35 -5.27 3.85 -22.42
N GLN A 36 -4.55 2.74 -22.50
CA GLN A 36 -3.11 2.69 -22.80
C GLN A 36 -2.21 3.41 -21.77
N GLU A 37 -2.72 3.70 -20.58
CA GLU A 37 -1.96 4.31 -19.49
C GLU A 37 -2.12 3.50 -18.22
N GLN A 38 -1.02 3.32 -17.49
CA GLN A 38 -1.02 2.57 -16.25
C GLN A 38 -1.00 3.52 -15.05
N GLU A 39 -1.72 3.16 -14.00
CA GLU A 39 -1.59 3.90 -12.75
C GLU A 39 -0.26 3.53 -12.09
N SER A 40 0.44 4.53 -11.55
CA SER A 40 1.81 4.43 -11.06
C SER A 40 2.07 3.37 -9.98
N VAL A 41 1.09 3.10 -9.11
CA VAL A 41 1.24 2.16 -8.00
C VAL A 41 0.75 0.78 -8.45
N PHE A 42 -0.49 0.68 -8.87
CA PHE A 42 -1.14 -0.61 -9.10
C PHE A 42 -0.97 -1.14 -10.53
N GLY A 43 -0.48 -0.32 -11.46
CA GLY A 43 -0.14 -0.72 -12.83
C GLY A 43 0.84 -1.88 -12.87
N ALA A 44 1.84 -1.88 -11.98
CA ALA A 44 2.84 -2.95 -11.87
C ALA A 44 2.25 -4.31 -11.44
N PHE A 45 1.03 -4.35 -10.90
CA PHE A 45 0.42 -5.56 -10.35
C PHE A 45 -0.46 -6.27 -11.38
N ASP A 46 0.00 -6.45 -12.61
CA ASP A 46 -0.81 -7.13 -13.65
C ASP A 46 -2.18 -6.47 -13.85
N CYS A 47 -2.25 -5.14 -13.70
CA CYS A 47 -3.49 -4.41 -13.98
C CYS A 47 -3.74 -4.46 -15.50
N PRO A 48 -4.90 -4.94 -15.96
CA PRO A 48 -5.17 -5.02 -17.39
C PRO A 48 -5.22 -3.61 -18.00
N ASP A 49 -4.73 -3.47 -19.23
CA ASP A 49 -5.06 -2.32 -20.05
C ASP A 49 -6.53 -2.43 -20.46
N LEU A 50 -7.29 -1.37 -20.19
CA LEU A 50 -8.73 -1.27 -20.47
C LEU A 50 -9.01 -0.97 -21.94
N SER A 51 -7.99 -0.99 -22.80
CA SER A 51 -8.17 -1.03 -24.25
C SER A 51 -8.63 -2.41 -24.76
N GLN A 52 -8.42 -3.48 -23.99
CA GLN A 52 -8.75 -4.86 -24.38
C GLN A 52 -9.52 -5.60 -23.28
N GLY A 53 -10.33 -6.59 -23.69
CA GLY A 53 -11.01 -7.48 -22.75
C GLY A 53 -10.02 -8.46 -22.11
N VAL A 54 -9.95 -8.48 -20.78
CA VAL A 54 -9.12 -9.42 -20.01
C VAL A 54 -10.03 -10.28 -19.13
N PRO A 55 -10.47 -11.47 -19.59
CA PRO A 55 -11.43 -12.29 -18.86
C PRO A 55 -10.86 -12.89 -17.57
N LYS A 56 -9.53 -13.04 -17.49
CA LYS A 56 -8.81 -13.50 -16.30
C LYS A 56 -7.56 -12.65 -16.12
N ARG A 57 -7.41 -12.04 -14.94
CA ARG A 57 -6.20 -11.30 -14.57
C ARG A 57 -5.03 -12.28 -14.41
N SER A 58 -3.91 -12.01 -15.09
CA SER A 58 -2.65 -12.71 -14.85
C SER A 58 -2.18 -12.44 -13.42
N ARG A 59 -1.49 -13.41 -12.82
CA ARG A 59 -0.86 -13.25 -11.52
C ARG A 59 0.62 -13.54 -11.69
N SER A 60 1.43 -12.54 -11.42
CA SER A 60 2.88 -12.66 -11.37
C SER A 60 3.36 -12.20 -9.99
N THR A 61 4.51 -12.73 -9.58
CA THR A 61 5.24 -12.28 -8.40
C THR A 61 6.59 -11.81 -8.90
N THR A 62 6.71 -10.51 -9.15
CA THR A 62 7.92 -9.91 -9.73
C THR A 62 8.68 -9.09 -8.69
N PRO A 63 10.02 -9.02 -8.80
CA PRO A 63 10.80 -8.10 -7.96
C PRO A 63 10.35 -6.64 -8.08
N LEU A 64 9.84 -6.25 -9.25
CA LEU A 64 9.34 -4.89 -9.49
C LEU A 64 8.07 -4.60 -8.68
N GLN A 65 7.16 -5.56 -8.54
CA GLN A 65 5.96 -5.41 -7.70
C GLN A 65 6.33 -5.23 -6.22
N ALA A 66 7.26 -6.05 -5.71
CA ALA A 66 7.76 -5.92 -4.34
C ALA A 66 8.48 -4.58 -4.13
N LEU A 67 9.30 -4.15 -5.09
CA LEU A 67 9.99 -2.87 -5.03
C LEU A 67 9.00 -1.69 -5.08
N ASN A 68 7.89 -1.82 -5.83
CA ASN A 68 6.87 -0.78 -5.91
C ASN A 68 6.02 -0.70 -4.63
N LEU A 69 5.66 -1.83 -4.01
CA LEU A 69 5.08 -1.83 -2.66
C LEU A 69 6.03 -1.15 -1.68
N LEU A 70 7.32 -1.45 -1.76
CA LEU A 70 8.29 -0.87 -0.86
C LEU A 70 8.42 0.64 -1.08
N ASN A 71 8.48 1.15 -2.31
CA ASN A 71 8.94 2.53 -2.57
C ASN A 71 7.87 3.50 -3.13
N SER A 72 6.65 3.05 -3.44
CA SER A 72 5.64 3.95 -3.98
C SER A 72 5.21 5.03 -2.98
N ALA A 73 4.95 6.23 -3.48
CA ALA A 73 4.46 7.35 -2.66
C ALA A 73 3.17 6.99 -1.92
N PHE A 74 2.28 6.23 -2.57
CA PHE A 74 1.05 5.73 -1.96
C PHE A 74 1.33 4.84 -0.74
N VAL A 75 2.20 3.83 -0.86
CA VAL A 75 2.47 2.92 0.27
C VAL A 75 3.21 3.65 1.40
N MET A 76 4.13 4.57 1.07
CA MET A 76 4.75 5.42 2.09
C MET A 76 3.71 6.27 2.84
N GLN A 77 2.74 6.83 2.13
CA GLN A 77 1.63 7.55 2.76
C GLN A 77 0.76 6.63 3.63
N GLN A 78 0.42 5.43 3.15
CA GLN A 78 -0.35 4.45 3.94
C GLN A 78 0.41 4.00 5.19
N ALA A 79 1.73 3.81 5.11
CA ALA A 79 2.57 3.48 6.26
C ALA A 79 2.54 4.57 7.33
N ASP A 80 2.58 5.86 6.94
CA ASP A 80 2.46 6.98 7.87
C ASP A 80 1.08 7.03 8.55
N LEU A 81 0.00 6.84 7.78
CA LEU A 81 -1.36 6.77 8.31
C LEU A 81 -1.54 5.58 9.24
N PHE A 82 -0.96 4.43 8.88
CA PHE A 82 -1.04 3.22 9.69
C PHE A 82 -0.27 3.36 11.00
N ALA A 83 0.94 3.93 10.97
CA ALA A 83 1.71 4.23 12.18
C ALA A 83 0.93 5.16 13.12
N LYS A 84 0.33 6.24 12.60
CA LYS A 84 -0.53 7.15 13.38
C LYS A 84 -1.74 6.44 13.98
N ARG A 85 -2.34 5.49 13.25
CA ARG A 85 -3.45 4.68 13.75
C ARG A 85 -3.02 3.78 14.90
N LEU A 86 -1.89 3.09 14.78
CA LEU A 86 -1.35 2.23 15.84
C LEU A 86 -1.05 3.03 17.11
N GLU A 87 -0.40 4.17 16.97
CA GLU A 87 -0.12 5.07 18.10
C GLU A 87 -1.41 5.56 18.77
N LYS A 88 -2.44 5.91 17.98
CA LYS A 88 -3.75 6.32 18.51
C LYS A 88 -4.49 5.20 19.24
N GLU A 89 -4.45 3.98 18.73
CA GLU A 89 -5.23 2.86 19.29
C GLU A 89 -4.58 2.24 20.54
N VAL A 90 -3.25 2.15 20.60
CA VAL A 90 -2.55 1.43 21.68
C VAL A 90 -1.44 2.22 22.38
N GLY A 91 -1.25 3.50 22.02
CA GLY A 91 -0.25 4.37 22.62
C GLY A 91 1.18 4.08 22.13
N PRO A 92 2.21 4.56 22.87
CA PRO A 92 3.59 4.55 22.42
C PRO A 92 4.36 3.25 22.73
N THR A 93 3.68 2.18 23.18
CA THR A 93 4.36 0.93 23.57
C THR A 93 4.64 0.04 22.35
N PRO A 94 5.91 -0.21 21.96
CA PRO A 94 6.24 -0.94 20.73
C PRO A 94 5.64 -2.34 20.64
N ALA A 95 5.65 -3.09 21.75
CA ALA A 95 5.07 -4.45 21.79
C ALA A 95 3.55 -4.44 21.54
N LYS A 96 2.83 -3.44 22.07
CA LYS A 96 1.38 -3.30 21.82
C LYS A 96 1.11 -2.87 20.38
N GLN A 97 1.93 -1.96 19.84
CA GLN A 97 1.85 -1.51 18.44
C GLN A 97 2.11 -2.67 17.47
N ALA A 98 3.13 -3.50 17.75
CA ALA A 98 3.41 -4.71 16.99
C ALA A 98 2.21 -5.67 17.02
N ALA A 99 1.74 -6.08 18.21
CA ALA A 99 0.61 -7.00 18.33
C ALA A 99 -0.63 -6.49 17.56
N ARG A 100 -0.94 -5.19 17.70
CA ARG A 100 -2.07 -4.58 16.99
C ARG A 100 -1.89 -4.54 15.48
N ALA A 101 -0.67 -4.36 15.00
CA ALA A 101 -0.39 -4.37 13.57
C ALA A 101 -0.61 -5.75 12.95
N PHE A 102 -0.23 -6.84 13.62
CA PHE A 102 -0.48 -8.20 13.16
C PHE A 102 -1.98 -8.49 13.05
N GLU A 103 -2.79 -8.05 14.04
CA GLU A 103 -4.25 -8.19 13.97
C GLU A 103 -4.84 -7.44 12.77
N LEU A 104 -4.38 -6.22 12.50
CA LEU A 104 -4.93 -5.38 11.45
C LEU A 104 -4.46 -5.78 10.04
N CYS A 105 -3.22 -6.24 9.90
CA CYS A 105 -2.64 -6.62 8.61
C CYS A 105 -2.90 -8.08 8.23
N PHE A 106 -2.82 -8.99 9.20
CA PHE A 106 -2.83 -10.44 8.95
C PHE A 106 -4.04 -11.15 9.57
N ASN A 107 -4.88 -10.43 10.31
CA ASN A 107 -6.07 -10.99 10.95
C ASN A 107 -5.74 -12.17 11.91
N ARG A 108 -4.58 -12.09 12.59
CA ARG A 108 -4.15 -13.06 13.61
C ARG A 108 -3.35 -12.39 14.71
N THR A 109 -3.20 -13.09 15.83
CA THR A 109 -2.31 -12.68 16.92
C THR A 109 -0.85 -12.91 16.54
N ALA A 110 0.03 -11.97 16.90
CA ALA A 110 1.47 -12.15 16.80
C ALA A 110 1.96 -13.21 17.78
N THR A 111 2.92 -14.03 17.36
CA THR A 111 3.65 -14.92 18.27
C THR A 111 4.56 -14.11 19.21
N ALA A 112 5.08 -14.77 20.25
CA ALA A 112 6.00 -14.12 21.19
C ALA A 112 7.28 -13.64 20.51
N ASP A 113 7.83 -14.45 19.60
CA ASP A 113 9.05 -14.11 18.84
C ASP A 113 8.78 -12.97 17.85
N GLU A 114 7.68 -13.02 17.10
CA GLU A 114 7.30 -11.92 16.19
C GLU A 114 7.10 -10.60 16.94
N THR A 115 6.47 -10.64 18.11
CA THR A 115 6.27 -9.44 18.93
C THR A 115 7.60 -8.89 19.43
N LYS A 116 8.53 -9.77 19.84
CA LYS A 116 9.87 -9.40 20.31
C LYS A 116 10.68 -8.75 19.19
N ASP A 117 10.71 -9.38 18.01
CA ASP A 117 11.48 -8.89 16.86
C ASP A 117 10.89 -7.60 16.30
N ALA A 118 9.56 -7.52 16.18
CA ALA A 118 8.87 -6.30 15.77
C ALA A 118 9.10 -5.15 16.76
N ALA A 119 9.04 -5.42 18.07
CA ALA A 119 9.31 -4.40 19.09
C ALA A 119 10.76 -3.92 19.06
N ALA A 120 11.73 -4.81 18.79
CA ALA A 120 13.13 -4.44 18.60
C ALA A 120 13.30 -3.57 17.34
N PHE A 121 12.66 -3.95 16.23
CA PHE A 121 12.70 -3.22 14.98
C PHE A 121 12.07 -1.82 15.11
N ILE A 122 10.90 -1.70 15.74
CA ILE A 122 10.25 -0.40 16.00
C ILE A 122 11.17 0.52 16.80
N LYS A 123 11.92 0.00 17.79
CA LYS A 123 12.86 0.79 18.58
C LYS A 123 14.07 1.26 17.77
N ALA A 124 14.54 0.43 16.83
CA ALA A 124 15.71 0.74 16.01
C ALA A 124 15.38 1.70 14.85
N GLU A 125 14.32 1.41 14.09
CA GLU A 125 14.00 2.06 12.81
C GLU A 125 12.74 2.93 12.85
N GLY A 126 11.97 2.85 13.93
CA GLY A 126 10.74 3.61 14.12
C GLY A 126 9.48 2.94 13.57
N LEU A 127 8.33 3.41 14.06
CA LEU A 127 7.02 2.82 13.77
C LEU A 127 6.61 2.93 12.30
N LYS A 128 7.03 3.99 11.60
CA LYS A 128 6.71 4.16 10.16
C LYS A 128 7.41 3.13 9.30
N GLN A 129 8.67 2.81 9.60
CA GLN A 129 9.42 1.79 8.88
C GLN A 129 8.85 0.40 9.15
N PHE A 130 8.43 0.15 10.39
CA PHE A 130 7.71 -1.08 10.73
C PHE A 130 6.38 -1.19 9.96
N ALA A 131 5.56 -0.14 9.95
CA ALA A 131 4.32 -0.08 9.19
C ALA A 131 4.55 -0.37 7.69
N ARG A 132 5.61 0.20 7.11
CA ARG A 132 6.02 -0.05 5.73
C ARG A 132 6.40 -1.51 5.49
N ALA A 133 7.16 -2.12 6.40
CA ALA A 133 7.53 -3.53 6.32
C ALA A 133 6.30 -4.45 6.36
N MET A 134 5.35 -4.18 7.27
CA MET A 134 4.09 -4.94 7.38
C MET A 134 3.27 -4.88 6.08
N LEU A 135 3.16 -3.70 5.46
CA LEU A 135 2.43 -3.52 4.18
C LEU A 135 3.13 -4.16 2.98
N ASN A 136 4.41 -4.50 3.10
CA ASN A 136 5.19 -5.19 2.07
C ASN A 136 5.40 -6.68 2.37
N ALA A 137 4.84 -7.20 3.47
CA ALA A 137 4.99 -8.59 3.85
C ALA A 137 4.19 -9.51 2.91
N ASN A 138 4.72 -10.69 2.61
CA ASN A 138 4.01 -11.67 1.78
C ASN A 138 2.63 -12.04 2.35
N GLU A 139 2.52 -12.16 3.67
CA GLU A 139 1.26 -12.46 4.36
C GLU A 139 0.22 -11.34 4.21
N PHE A 140 0.64 -10.09 3.95
CA PHE A 140 -0.28 -9.00 3.62
C PHE A 140 -0.74 -9.08 2.16
N VAL A 141 0.18 -9.42 1.25
CA VAL A 141 -0.06 -9.42 -0.19
C VAL A 141 -0.88 -10.62 -0.64
N PHE A 142 -0.67 -11.77 0.00
CA PHE A 142 -1.30 -13.03 -0.35
C PHE A 142 -2.17 -13.50 0.81
N VAL A 143 -3.45 -13.74 0.53
CA VAL A 143 -4.30 -14.53 1.42
C VAL A 143 -3.85 -15.99 1.28
N PRO A 144 -3.40 -16.65 2.36
CA PRO A 144 -2.98 -18.06 2.30
C PRO A 144 -4.13 -18.99 1.89
#